data_AF-A0A3A3DIF2-F1
#
_entry.id   AF-A0A3A3DIF2-F1
#
_cell.length_a   1.000
_cell.length_b   1.000
_cell.length_c   1.000
_cell.angle_alpha   90.00
_cell.angle_beta   90.00
_cell.angle_gamma   90.00
#
_symmetry.space_group_name_H-M   'P 1'
#
loop_
_entity.id
_entity.type
_entity.pdbx_description
1 polymer ?
#
loop_
_entity_poly.entity_id
_entity_poly.type
_entity_poly.pdbx_seq_one_letter_code
_entity_poly.pdbx_strand_id
1 'polypeptide(L)'
;MSSLWGSGCLGRIASMINRPHSWNGECPAGPCKRPLAQRPQANKSLLVRTEPSSYFIDNGRLCAVYDRNVMAATQIPDILRTQFARSQIALSLATAADDMPLCLVNDAFTRLTGYDRHQAEGRNCRFMQDADTPLDQIAAMSEFLHDKDRNDGRFPVLNRTRDGRAFLNLVFLSKLRDLAGDLQFVLASQFEMRTGSQSGNDRQLTRSVNDVRLAADQLGLIMSDSTELIARSISTLAKITVRDE
;
A
#
# COMPACT_ATOMS: atom_id res chain seq x y z
N MET A 1 20.34 44.65 -6.54
CA MET A 1 18.93 44.84 -6.94
C MET A 1 18.23 43.51 -6.66
N SER A 2 17.87 43.22 -5.40
CA SER A 2 16.65 43.65 -4.69
C SER A 2 15.40 42.87 -5.10
N SER A 3 15.02 41.95 -4.21
CA SER A 3 13.67 41.47 -3.81
C SER A 3 12.43 41.90 -4.59
N LEU A 4 11.46 40.97 -4.74
CA LEU A 4 10.12 41.07 -4.13
C LEU A 4 9.33 39.76 -4.30
N TRP A 5 9.04 39.15 -3.16
CA TRP A 5 8.02 38.12 -2.97
C TRP A 5 6.63 38.76 -3.06
N GLY A 6 5.72 38.16 -3.83
CA GLY A 6 4.30 38.51 -3.86
C GLY A 6 3.46 37.50 -3.10
N SER A 7 3.40 37.66 -1.78
CA SER A 7 2.44 37.01 -0.88
C SER A 7 1.02 37.47 -1.23
N GLY A 8 0.19 36.59 -1.80
CA GLY A 8 -1.13 37.05 -2.25
C GLY A 8 -2.12 35.97 -2.64
N CYS A 9 -2.28 34.91 -1.86
CA CYS A 9 -3.47 34.05 -1.95
C CYS A 9 -3.85 33.31 -0.65
N LEU A 10 -2.97 33.25 0.36
CA LEU A 10 -3.27 32.55 1.62
C LEU A 10 -3.85 33.45 2.73
N GLY A 11 -4.07 34.75 2.48
CA GLY A 11 -4.50 35.71 3.50
C GLY A 11 -5.99 36.04 3.58
N ARG A 12 -6.88 35.38 2.81
CA ARG A 12 -8.31 35.76 2.74
C ARG A 12 -9.33 34.64 2.98
N ILE A 13 -8.92 33.50 3.53
CA ILE A 13 -9.85 32.42 3.97
C ILE A 13 -9.93 32.37 5.51
N ALA A 14 -9.77 33.51 6.18
CA ALA A 14 -9.81 33.58 7.65
C ALA A 14 -10.79 34.63 8.22
N SER A 15 -11.73 35.18 7.43
CA SER A 15 -12.68 36.19 7.95
C SER A 15 -14.16 35.99 7.59
N MET A 16 -14.58 34.80 7.18
CA MET A 16 -16.00 34.54 6.84
C MET A 16 -16.62 33.35 7.60
N ILE A 17 -16.48 33.32 8.93
CA ILE A 17 -17.16 32.33 9.80
C ILE A 17 -18.39 32.92 10.51
N ASN A 18 -18.83 34.15 10.21
CA ASN A 18 -19.99 34.69 10.92
C ASN A 18 -20.84 35.65 10.09
N ARG A 19 -21.71 35.13 9.21
CA ARG A 19 -23.00 35.74 8.83
C ARG A 19 -24.01 34.68 8.36
N PRO A 20 -25.28 34.71 8.81
CA PRO A 20 -26.34 33.89 8.26
C PRO A 20 -26.95 34.57 7.01
N HIS A 21 -27.46 33.74 6.10
CA HIS A 21 -28.33 34.01 4.93
C HIS A 21 -27.74 33.82 3.53
N SER A 22 -28.29 32.79 2.87
CA SER A 22 -28.43 32.50 1.43
C SER A 22 -27.20 32.66 0.52
N TRP A 23 -26.54 31.53 0.22
CA TRP A 23 -25.59 31.43 -0.89
C TRP A 23 -26.23 30.69 -2.06
N ASN A 24 -26.40 31.39 -3.19
CA ASN A 24 -27.02 30.86 -4.41
C ASN A 24 -25.92 30.50 -5.43
N GLY A 25 -25.12 29.49 -5.13
CA GLY A 25 -24.41 28.64 -6.11
C GLY A 25 -23.39 29.22 -7.11
N GLU A 26 -23.19 30.53 -7.25
CA GLU A 26 -22.28 31.08 -8.28
C GLU A 26 -21.03 31.74 -7.70
N CYS A 27 -19.86 31.28 -8.16
CA CYS A 27 -18.55 31.82 -7.79
C CYS A 27 -18.31 33.16 -8.54
N PRO A 28 -17.97 34.26 -7.84
CA PRO A 28 -17.90 35.60 -8.43
C PRO A 28 -16.70 35.86 -9.37
N ALA A 29 -15.91 34.83 -9.72
CA ALA A 29 -14.71 34.96 -10.55
C ALA A 29 -14.88 34.59 -12.04
N GLY A 30 -16.09 34.30 -12.51
CA GLY A 30 -16.35 33.89 -13.90
C GLY A 30 -15.69 32.56 -14.30
N PRO A 31 -15.96 32.03 -15.51
CA PRO A 31 -15.43 30.73 -15.92
C PRO A 31 -13.91 30.82 -16.13
N CYS A 32 -13.16 30.10 -15.29
CA CYS A 32 -11.71 30.00 -15.37
C CYS A 32 -11.28 29.25 -16.63
N LYS A 33 -11.06 29.98 -17.74
CA LYS A 33 -10.48 29.42 -18.97
C LYS A 33 -8.96 29.37 -18.84
N ARG A 34 -8.41 28.26 -18.34
CA ARG A 34 -6.98 27.94 -18.60
C ARG A 34 -6.85 27.33 -20.00
N PRO A 35 -5.82 27.67 -20.78
CA PRO A 35 -5.52 26.98 -22.03
C PRO A 35 -5.13 25.52 -21.72
N LEU A 36 -5.78 24.56 -22.37
CA LEU A 36 -5.34 23.17 -22.43
C LEU A 36 -4.02 23.13 -23.20
N ALA A 37 -2.89 23.24 -22.50
CA ALA A 37 -1.63 22.76 -23.04
C ALA A 37 -1.82 21.26 -23.34
N GLN A 38 -1.69 20.89 -24.61
CA GLN A 38 -1.80 19.51 -25.06
C GLN A 38 -0.75 18.68 -24.32
N ARG A 39 -1.21 17.92 -23.33
CA ARG A 39 -0.39 16.91 -22.64
C ARG A 39 -0.01 15.85 -23.67
N PRO A 40 1.23 15.33 -23.63
CA PRO A 40 1.59 14.15 -24.41
C PRO A 40 0.56 13.04 -24.15
N GLN A 41 0.00 12.49 -25.21
CA GLN A 41 -0.91 11.35 -25.13
C GLN A 41 -0.15 10.10 -24.66
N ALA A 42 -0.75 9.44 -23.67
CA ALA A 42 -0.55 8.06 -23.25
C ALA A 42 0.75 7.71 -22.49
N ASN A 43 0.68 7.82 -21.17
CA ASN A 43 0.89 6.63 -20.35
C ASN A 43 -0.37 6.46 -19.49
N LYS A 44 -1.18 5.44 -19.79
CA LYS A 44 -2.37 5.14 -18.97
C LYS A 44 -1.85 4.74 -17.59
N SER A 45 -2.04 5.58 -16.58
CA SER A 45 -1.89 5.13 -15.20
C SER A 45 -2.71 3.84 -15.06
N LEU A 46 -2.07 2.73 -14.70
CA LEU A 46 -2.75 1.43 -14.59
C LEU A 46 -3.88 1.46 -13.56
N LEU A 47 -3.85 2.45 -12.68
CA LEU A 47 -4.86 2.73 -11.67
C LEU A 47 -6.02 3.51 -12.29
N VAL A 48 -7.13 2.81 -12.53
CA VAL A 48 -8.44 3.43 -12.71
C VAL A 48 -8.71 4.22 -11.42
N ARG A 49 -8.94 5.55 -11.52
CA ARG A 49 -9.46 6.34 -10.41
C ARG A 49 -10.85 5.80 -10.10
N THR A 50 -10.94 4.98 -9.06
CA THR A 50 -12.16 4.27 -8.69
C THR A 50 -12.65 4.81 -7.37
N GLU A 51 -13.92 5.21 -7.32
CA GLU A 51 -14.56 5.62 -6.08
C GLU A 51 -14.84 4.38 -5.22
N PRO A 52 -14.72 4.45 -3.88
CA PRO A 52 -15.07 3.35 -3.00
C PRO A 52 -16.53 2.91 -3.17
N SER A 53 -16.77 1.60 -3.12
CA SER A 53 -18.12 1.01 -3.16
C SER A 53 -18.88 1.18 -1.84
N SER A 54 -18.16 1.15 -0.73
CA SER A 54 -18.70 1.41 0.60
C SER A 54 -17.58 1.83 1.55
N TYR A 55 -17.97 2.31 2.73
CA TYR A 55 -17.06 2.65 3.82
C TYR A 55 -17.52 1.95 5.10
N PHE A 56 -16.58 1.64 5.97
CA PHE A 56 -16.86 1.16 7.33
C PHE A 56 -15.85 1.72 8.32
N ILE A 57 -16.18 1.65 9.62
CA ILE A 57 -15.25 2.03 10.68
C ILE A 57 -14.61 0.77 11.24
N ASP A 58 -13.27 0.74 11.24
CA ASP A 58 -12.45 -0.31 11.84
C ASP A 58 -11.54 0.32 12.90
N ASN A 59 -11.73 -0.02 14.17
CA ASN A 59 -10.98 0.54 15.30
C ASN A 59 -10.88 2.09 15.28
N GLY A 60 -11.99 2.77 14.97
CA GLY A 60 -12.06 4.22 14.91
C GLY A 60 -11.49 4.86 13.64
N ARG A 61 -11.04 4.06 12.66
CA ARG A 61 -10.51 4.52 11.38
C ARG A 61 -11.51 4.30 10.25
N LEU A 62 -11.75 5.32 9.43
CA LEU A 62 -12.54 5.20 8.21
C LEU A 62 -11.78 4.32 7.21
N CYS A 63 -12.41 3.22 6.79
CA CYS A 63 -11.87 2.26 5.83
C CYS A 63 -12.73 2.27 4.58
N ALA A 64 -12.08 2.27 3.43
CA ALA A 64 -12.73 2.20 2.13
C ALA A 64 -12.77 0.74 1.64
N VAL A 65 -13.91 0.33 1.08
CA VAL A 65 -14.06 -0.96 0.40
C VAL A 65 -14.30 -0.72 -1.07
N TYR A 66 -13.53 -1.38 -1.90
CA TYR A 66 -13.64 -1.27 -3.34
C TYR A 66 -14.31 -2.51 -3.92
N ASP A 67 -15.20 -2.31 -4.90
CA ASP A 67 -15.85 -3.41 -5.60
C ASP A 67 -14.78 -4.26 -6.30
N ARG A 68 -14.81 -5.58 -6.06
CA ARG A 68 -13.87 -6.53 -6.66
C ARG A 68 -13.94 -6.55 -8.19
N ASN A 69 -15.09 -6.30 -8.79
CA ASN A 69 -15.21 -6.19 -10.25
C ASN A 69 -14.52 -4.93 -10.79
N VAL A 70 -14.50 -3.87 -9.99
CA VAL A 70 -13.81 -2.61 -10.28
C VAL A 70 -12.30 -2.73 -10.01
N MET A 71 -11.90 -3.46 -8.97
CA MET A 71 -10.50 -3.84 -8.76
C MET A 71 -10.03 -4.83 -9.84
N ALA A 72 -10.88 -5.70 -10.35
CA ALA A 72 -10.59 -6.55 -11.50
C ALA A 72 -10.43 -5.73 -12.80
N ALA A 73 -11.06 -4.55 -12.88
CA ALA A 73 -10.82 -3.57 -13.94
C ALA A 73 -9.46 -2.87 -13.81
N THR A 74 -8.81 -2.91 -12.63
CA THR A 74 -7.34 -2.79 -12.58
C THR A 74 -6.81 -4.07 -13.22
N GLN A 75 -6.57 -4.04 -14.52
CA GLN A 75 -6.06 -5.19 -15.27
C GLN A 75 -4.67 -5.55 -14.74
N ILE A 76 -4.63 -6.37 -13.68
CA ILE A 76 -3.39 -6.98 -13.22
C ILE A 76 -2.96 -7.92 -14.32
N PRO A 77 -1.80 -7.67 -14.97
CA PRO A 77 -1.40 -8.47 -16.12
C PRO A 77 -1.19 -9.93 -15.72
N ASP A 78 -1.53 -10.84 -16.63
CA ASP A 78 -1.51 -12.29 -16.38
C ASP A 78 -0.14 -12.79 -15.95
N ILE A 79 0.93 -12.12 -16.38
CA ILE A 79 2.29 -12.44 -15.95
C ILE A 79 2.48 -12.29 -14.43
N LEU A 80 1.97 -11.22 -13.81
CA LEU A 80 2.02 -11.04 -12.36
C LEU A 80 1.15 -12.08 -11.64
N ARG A 81 -0.05 -12.35 -12.16
CA ARG A 81 -0.94 -13.39 -11.62
C ARG A 81 -0.26 -14.76 -11.63
N THR A 82 0.43 -15.08 -12.72
CA THR A 82 1.17 -16.33 -12.88
C THR A 82 2.30 -16.44 -11.86
N GLN A 83 3.08 -15.37 -11.62
CA GLN A 83 4.14 -15.41 -10.61
C GLN A 83 3.59 -15.59 -9.19
N PHE A 84 2.50 -14.89 -8.86
CA PHE A 84 1.83 -15.05 -7.57
C PHE A 84 1.33 -16.48 -7.35
N ALA A 85 0.73 -17.08 -8.38
CA ALA A 85 0.19 -18.45 -8.32
C ALA A 85 1.29 -19.51 -8.17
N ARG A 86 2.48 -19.29 -8.75
CA ARG A 86 3.61 -20.23 -8.67
C ARG A 86 4.36 -20.15 -7.34
N SER A 87 4.32 -18.99 -6.69
CA SER A 87 5.03 -18.75 -5.45
C SER A 87 4.47 -19.58 -4.28
N GLN A 88 5.37 -20.12 -3.46
CA GLN A 88 5.03 -20.92 -2.27
C GLN A 88 4.96 -20.08 -0.98
N ILE A 89 5.41 -18.83 -1.03
CA ILE A 89 5.31 -17.90 0.11
C ILE A 89 4.03 -17.08 0.01
N ALA A 90 3.51 -16.61 1.15
CA ALA A 90 2.34 -15.75 1.16
C ALA A 90 2.67 -14.42 0.49
N LEU A 91 1.94 -14.09 -0.57
CA LEU A 91 2.10 -12.85 -1.34
C LEU A 91 0.76 -12.12 -1.44
N SER A 92 0.83 -10.79 -1.37
CA SER A 92 -0.29 -9.90 -1.63
C SER A 92 0.17 -8.65 -2.39
N LEU A 93 -0.71 -8.10 -3.25
CA LEU A 93 -0.49 -6.87 -3.99
C LEU A 93 -1.58 -5.87 -3.61
N ALA A 94 -1.19 -4.68 -3.16
CA ALA A 94 -2.09 -3.56 -2.92
C ALA A 94 -1.95 -2.52 -4.02
N THR A 95 -3.05 -1.86 -4.39
CA THR A 95 -3.01 -0.70 -5.28
C THR A 95 -2.60 0.55 -4.51
N ALA A 96 -2.15 1.59 -5.22
CA ALA A 96 -1.95 2.92 -4.63
C ALA A 96 -3.24 3.76 -4.55
N ALA A 97 -4.42 3.15 -4.72
CA ALA A 97 -5.70 3.83 -4.50
C ALA A 97 -5.86 4.23 -3.03
N ASP A 98 -6.87 5.07 -2.74
CA ASP A 98 -7.11 5.50 -1.37
C ASP A 98 -7.34 4.29 -0.46
N ASP A 99 -6.80 4.35 0.74
CA ASP A 99 -6.76 3.22 1.68
C ASP A 99 -5.96 1.98 1.23
N MET A 100 -5.24 2.01 0.11
CA MET A 100 -4.38 0.93 -0.41
C MET A 100 -5.02 -0.47 -0.36
N PRO A 101 -6.15 -0.69 -1.05
CA PRO A 101 -6.83 -1.98 -1.05
C PRO A 101 -6.00 -3.05 -1.77
N LEU A 102 -6.08 -4.28 -1.27
CA LEU A 102 -5.54 -5.47 -1.92
C LEU A 102 -6.25 -5.72 -3.25
N CYS A 103 -5.51 -5.95 -4.33
CA CYS A 103 -6.04 -6.34 -5.63
C CYS A 103 -5.65 -7.77 -6.05
N LEU A 104 -4.67 -8.38 -5.37
CA LEU A 104 -4.29 -9.78 -5.60
C LEU A 104 -3.73 -10.40 -4.34
N VAL A 105 -4.15 -11.63 -4.04
CA VAL A 105 -3.51 -12.50 -3.04
C VAL A 105 -3.33 -13.91 -3.61
N ASN A 106 -2.32 -14.64 -3.16
CA ASN A 106 -2.10 -16.02 -3.58
C ASN A 106 -2.64 -17.05 -2.57
N ASP A 107 -2.59 -18.33 -2.93
CA ASP A 107 -3.11 -19.40 -2.07
C ASP A 107 -2.29 -19.56 -0.78
N ALA A 108 -1.00 -19.24 -0.82
CA ALA A 108 -0.15 -19.25 0.38
C ALA A 108 -0.58 -18.16 1.38
N PHE A 109 -0.98 -16.98 0.91
CA PHE A 109 -1.58 -15.94 1.76
C PHE A 109 -2.87 -16.44 2.40
N THR A 110 -3.74 -17.08 1.61
CA THR A 110 -5.01 -17.62 2.11
C THR A 110 -4.76 -18.69 3.18
N ARG A 111 -3.83 -19.62 2.96
CA ARG A 111 -3.45 -20.65 3.94
C ARG A 111 -2.86 -20.07 5.23
N LEU A 112 -2.02 -19.05 5.13
CA LEU A 112 -1.37 -18.43 6.28
C LEU A 112 -2.38 -17.67 7.16
N THR A 113 -3.24 -16.89 6.52
CA THR A 113 -4.11 -15.90 7.19
C THR A 113 -5.51 -16.42 7.48
N GLY A 114 -5.95 -17.47 6.77
CA GLY A 114 -7.32 -17.98 6.81
C GLY A 114 -8.35 -17.08 6.11
N TYR A 115 -7.93 -16.00 5.45
CA TYR A 115 -8.81 -15.15 4.65
C TYR A 115 -8.79 -15.59 3.20
N ASP A 116 -9.94 -15.98 2.68
CA ASP A 116 -10.09 -16.28 1.26
C ASP A 116 -9.93 -15.01 0.40
N ARG A 117 -9.60 -15.19 -0.89
CA ARG A 117 -9.43 -14.07 -1.84
C ARG A 117 -10.61 -13.10 -1.82
N HIS A 118 -11.85 -13.62 -1.73
CA HIS A 118 -13.07 -12.81 -1.70
C HIS A 118 -13.24 -11.95 -0.44
N GLN A 119 -12.56 -12.31 0.65
CA GLN A 119 -12.58 -11.61 1.93
C GLN A 119 -11.42 -10.62 2.06
N ALA A 120 -10.33 -10.84 1.31
CA ALA A 120 -9.11 -10.03 1.36
C ALA A 120 -9.07 -8.96 0.25
N GLU A 121 -9.34 -9.34 -1.00
CA GLU A 121 -9.28 -8.43 -2.15
C GLU A 121 -10.38 -7.35 -2.07
N GLY A 122 -10.01 -6.10 -2.33
CA GLY A 122 -10.85 -4.90 -2.20
C GLY A 122 -10.71 -4.18 -0.85
N ARG A 123 -9.92 -4.71 0.09
CA ARG A 123 -9.74 -4.17 1.44
C ARG A 123 -8.28 -3.90 1.77
N ASN A 124 -8.02 -2.95 2.66
CA ASN A 124 -6.69 -2.77 3.23
C ASN A 124 -6.30 -3.94 4.14
N CYS A 125 -5.04 -4.36 4.12
CA CYS A 125 -4.52 -5.47 4.94
C CYS A 125 -4.69 -5.31 6.46
N ARG A 126 -5.03 -4.10 6.96
CA ARG A 126 -5.20 -3.85 8.40
C ARG A 126 -6.32 -4.65 9.04
N PHE A 127 -7.19 -5.32 8.28
CA PHE A 127 -8.19 -6.24 8.84
C PHE A 127 -7.56 -7.41 9.63
N MET A 128 -6.25 -7.65 9.47
CA MET A 128 -5.50 -8.63 10.28
C MET A 128 -4.97 -8.04 11.59
N GLN A 129 -5.10 -6.74 11.81
CA GLN A 129 -4.71 -6.03 13.03
C GLN A 129 -5.92 -5.87 13.95
N ASP A 130 -5.65 -5.69 15.22
CA ASP A 130 -6.66 -5.57 16.27
C ASP A 130 -6.18 -4.66 17.40
N ALA A 131 -6.95 -4.56 18.48
CA ALA A 131 -6.62 -3.71 19.63
C ALA A 131 -5.31 -4.06 20.32
N ASP A 132 -4.88 -5.33 20.24
CA ASP A 132 -3.62 -5.79 20.85
C ASP A 132 -2.41 -5.52 19.94
N THR A 133 -2.62 -5.10 18.68
CA THR A 133 -1.54 -4.79 17.75
C THR A 133 -0.82 -3.50 18.18
N PRO A 134 0.49 -3.54 18.49
CA PRO A 134 1.20 -2.37 18.98
C PRO A 134 1.21 -1.20 17.98
N LEU A 135 0.87 0.00 18.47
CA LEU A 135 0.77 1.20 17.63
C LEU A 135 2.10 1.60 16.98
N ASP A 136 3.23 1.30 17.62
CA ASP A 136 4.57 1.57 17.07
C ASP A 136 4.87 0.68 15.84
N GLN A 137 4.41 -0.56 15.84
CA GLN A 137 4.52 -1.47 14.68
C GLN A 137 3.67 -0.97 13.51
N ILE A 138 2.44 -0.51 13.78
CA ILE A 138 1.56 0.09 12.77
C ILE A 138 2.17 1.38 12.22
N ALA A 139 2.68 2.25 13.11
CA ALA A 139 3.31 3.51 12.74
C ALA A 139 4.53 3.29 11.85
N ALA A 140 5.41 2.33 12.17
CA ALA A 140 6.60 2.04 11.37
C ALA A 140 6.28 1.63 9.92
N MET A 141 5.22 0.83 9.71
CA MET A 141 4.76 0.50 8.36
C MET A 141 4.15 1.72 7.65
N SER A 142 3.35 2.51 8.38
CA SER A 142 2.75 3.73 7.84
C SER A 142 3.84 4.72 7.41
N GLU A 143 4.85 4.98 8.24
CA GLU A 143 6.00 5.83 7.91
C GLU A 143 6.72 5.33 6.66
N PHE A 144 7.00 4.02 6.57
CA PHE A 144 7.58 3.43 5.37
C PHE A 144 6.74 3.70 4.12
N LEU A 145 5.41 3.53 4.18
CA LEU A 145 4.55 3.73 3.02
C LEU A 145 4.55 5.19 2.53
N HIS A 146 4.68 6.16 3.43
CA HIS A 146 4.70 7.59 3.10
C HIS A 146 6.10 8.12 2.71
N ASP A 147 7.17 7.43 3.11
CA ASP A 147 8.54 7.79 2.77
C ASP A 147 8.82 7.53 1.28
N LYS A 148 9.13 8.56 0.49
CA LYS A 148 9.36 8.40 -0.95
C LYS A 148 10.70 7.76 -1.29
N ASP A 149 11.68 7.90 -0.41
CA ASP A 149 13.06 7.47 -0.63
C ASP A 149 13.28 6.00 -0.23
N ARG A 150 12.34 5.43 0.54
CA ARG A 150 12.32 4.01 0.87
C ARG A 150 11.53 3.19 -0.13
N ASN A 151 12.17 2.18 -0.70
CA ASN A 151 11.57 1.30 -1.70
C ASN A 151 11.13 -0.06 -1.14
N ASP A 152 11.85 -0.60 -0.17
CA ASP A 152 11.45 -1.84 0.49
C ASP A 152 11.88 -1.89 1.98
N GLY A 153 11.34 -2.85 2.72
CA GLY A 153 11.61 -3.02 4.13
C GLY A 153 10.90 -4.22 4.75
N ARG A 154 11.34 -4.61 5.95
CA ARG A 154 10.70 -5.65 6.76
C ARG A 154 10.18 -5.09 8.06
N PHE A 155 8.96 -5.48 8.42
CA PHE A 155 8.25 -4.97 9.59
C PHE A 155 7.65 -6.15 10.36
N PRO A 156 8.01 -6.32 11.64
CA PRO A 156 7.29 -7.22 12.52
C PRO A 156 5.96 -6.56 12.91
N VAL A 157 4.86 -7.28 12.78
CA VAL A 157 3.54 -6.82 13.20
C VAL A 157 2.75 -7.96 13.82
N LEU A 158 2.15 -7.74 14.98
CA LEU A 158 1.19 -8.69 15.54
C LEU A 158 -0.06 -8.73 14.66
N ASN A 159 -0.44 -9.91 14.17
CA ASN A 159 -1.63 -10.11 13.37
C ASN A 159 -2.48 -11.24 13.92
N ARG A 160 -3.75 -11.29 13.49
CA ARG A 160 -4.66 -12.41 13.72
C ARG A 160 -5.15 -12.99 12.41
N THR A 161 -5.20 -14.31 12.38
CA THR A 161 -5.87 -15.06 11.33
C THR A 161 -7.39 -14.87 11.43
N ARG A 162 -8.11 -15.32 10.40
CA ARG A 162 -9.57 -15.20 10.33
C ARG A 162 -10.31 -15.87 11.49
N ASP A 163 -9.78 -16.95 12.03
CA ASP A 163 -10.29 -17.68 13.20
C ASP A 163 -9.84 -17.09 14.55
N GLY A 164 -9.07 -15.99 14.53
CA GLY A 164 -8.68 -15.23 15.72
C GLY A 164 -7.33 -15.62 16.33
N ARG A 165 -6.59 -16.57 15.75
CA ARG A 165 -5.27 -16.97 16.25
C ARG A 165 -4.25 -15.85 16.01
N ALA A 166 -3.63 -15.39 17.10
CA ALA A 166 -2.54 -14.44 17.04
C ALA A 166 -1.27 -15.08 16.46
N PHE A 167 -0.56 -14.33 15.64
CA PHE A 167 0.75 -14.70 15.12
C PHE A 167 1.57 -13.46 14.84
N LEU A 168 2.89 -13.57 15.05
CA LEU A 168 3.80 -12.48 14.74
C LEU A 168 4.18 -12.55 13.26
N ASN A 169 3.65 -11.62 12.48
CA ASN A 169 3.86 -11.54 11.04
C ASN A 169 5.09 -10.67 10.75
N LEU A 170 6.13 -11.26 10.16
CA LEU A 170 7.20 -10.48 9.54
C LEU A 170 6.80 -10.18 8.10
N VAL A 171 6.28 -8.98 7.88
CA VAL A 171 5.89 -8.53 6.54
C VAL A 171 7.07 -7.86 5.85
N PHE A 172 7.44 -8.39 4.68
CA PHE A 172 8.27 -7.68 3.71
C PHE A 172 7.38 -6.83 2.82
N LEU A 173 7.71 -5.56 2.61
CA LEU A 173 7.01 -4.64 1.72
C LEU A 173 7.98 -4.12 0.65
N SER A 174 7.51 -4.02 -0.60
CA SER A 174 8.26 -3.44 -1.71
C SER A 174 7.35 -2.61 -2.61
N LYS A 175 7.80 -1.41 -2.99
CA LYS A 175 7.04 -0.46 -3.82
C LYS A 175 7.32 -0.70 -5.30
N LEU A 176 6.24 -0.80 -6.08
CA LEU A 176 6.27 -0.90 -7.53
C LEU A 176 5.87 0.47 -8.08
N ARG A 177 6.79 1.13 -8.77
CA ARG A 177 6.59 2.46 -9.36
C ARG A 177 6.55 2.36 -10.87
N ASP A 178 5.85 3.27 -11.53
CA ASP A 178 5.99 3.38 -12.99
C ASP A 178 7.28 4.13 -13.39
N LEU A 179 7.50 4.28 -14.69
CA LEU A 179 8.63 5.03 -15.26
C LEU A 179 8.64 6.53 -14.88
N ALA A 180 7.52 7.09 -14.40
CA ALA A 180 7.44 8.46 -13.90
C ALA A 180 7.81 8.56 -12.40
N GLY A 181 7.98 7.41 -11.73
CA GLY A 181 8.28 7.32 -10.29
C GLY A 181 7.03 7.29 -9.41
N ASP A 182 5.84 7.30 -10.00
CA ASP A 182 4.58 7.27 -9.26
C ASP A 182 4.31 5.85 -8.74
N LEU A 183 3.90 5.74 -7.47
CA LEU A 183 3.57 4.46 -6.85
C LEU A 183 2.33 3.88 -7.55
N GLN A 184 2.46 2.67 -8.09
CA GLN A 184 1.36 1.95 -8.71
C GLN A 184 0.85 0.84 -7.78
N PHE A 185 1.77 0.08 -7.20
CA PHE A 185 1.44 -1.03 -6.31
C PHE A 185 2.41 -1.15 -5.13
N VAL A 186 1.96 -1.84 -4.09
CA VAL A 186 2.81 -2.32 -3.00
C VAL A 186 2.72 -3.84 -2.97
N LEU A 187 3.85 -4.50 -3.23
CA LEU A 187 4.02 -5.93 -3.01
C LEU A 187 4.27 -6.16 -1.53
N ALA A 188 3.62 -7.18 -0.96
CA ALA A 188 3.93 -7.67 0.37
C ALA A 188 4.11 -9.18 0.38
N SER A 189 5.04 -9.65 1.23
CA SER A 189 5.20 -11.06 1.57
C SER A 189 5.09 -11.25 3.08
N GLN A 190 4.28 -12.21 3.51
CA GLN A 190 3.99 -12.46 4.93
C GLN A 190 4.68 -13.74 5.41
N PHE A 191 5.27 -13.69 6.59
CA PHE A 191 5.88 -14.84 7.24
C PHE A 191 5.48 -14.89 8.71
N GLU A 192 4.94 -16.02 9.15
CA GLU A 192 4.81 -16.27 10.58
C GLU A 192 6.19 -16.51 11.17
N MET A 193 6.59 -15.66 12.12
CA MET A 193 7.87 -15.81 12.81
C MET A 193 7.78 -16.98 13.79
N ARG A 194 8.55 -18.04 13.49
CA ARG A 194 8.79 -19.18 14.36
C ARG A 194 10.27 -19.25 14.69
N THR A 195 10.61 -19.60 15.91
CA THR A 195 11.99 -19.82 16.36
C THR A 195 12.70 -20.80 15.41
N GLY A 196 13.85 -20.39 14.84
CA GLY A 196 14.71 -21.23 14.01
C GLY A 196 14.39 -21.36 12.51
N SER A 197 13.32 -20.74 11.98
CA SER A 197 12.88 -20.94 10.58
C SER A 197 13.35 -19.90 9.55
N GLN A 198 14.12 -18.89 9.96
CA GLN A 198 14.27 -17.66 9.14
C GLN A 198 15.16 -17.80 7.89
N SER A 199 16.23 -18.59 7.95
CA SER A 199 17.15 -18.74 6.80
C SER A 199 16.51 -19.43 5.59
N GLY A 200 15.51 -20.28 5.81
CA GLY A 200 14.73 -20.92 4.73
C GLY A 200 13.77 -19.93 4.07
N ASN A 201 13.12 -19.10 4.89
CA ASN A 201 12.18 -18.06 4.44
C ASN A 201 12.87 -17.03 3.54
N ASP A 202 14.08 -16.60 3.91
CA ASP A 202 14.82 -15.58 3.16
C ASP A 202 15.15 -16.02 1.72
N ARG A 203 15.58 -17.27 1.53
CA ARG A 203 15.88 -17.79 0.17
C ARG A 203 14.64 -17.87 -0.71
N GLN A 204 13.51 -18.32 -0.15
CA GLN A 204 12.25 -18.38 -0.89
C GLN A 204 11.71 -16.98 -1.20
N LEU A 205 11.90 -16.03 -0.27
CA LEU A 205 11.59 -14.62 -0.48
C LEU A 205 12.39 -14.03 -1.62
N THR A 206 13.72 -14.18 -1.62
CA THR A 206 14.59 -13.66 -2.70
C THR A 206 14.13 -14.14 -4.07
N ARG A 207 13.84 -15.45 -4.19
CA ARG A 207 13.38 -16.03 -5.47
C ARG A 207 12.04 -15.44 -5.91
N SER A 208 11.04 -15.48 -5.04
CA SER A 208 9.69 -15.03 -5.38
C SER A 208 9.64 -13.52 -5.68
N VAL A 209 10.38 -12.70 -4.92
CA VAL A 209 10.47 -11.25 -5.18
C VAL A 209 11.18 -10.98 -6.51
N ASN A 210 12.23 -11.73 -6.83
CA ASN A 210 12.92 -11.57 -8.11
C ASN A 210 12.04 -12.01 -9.30
N ASP A 211 11.27 -13.08 -9.17
CA ASP A 211 10.31 -13.52 -10.19
C ASP A 211 9.23 -12.46 -10.43
N VAL A 212 8.67 -11.88 -9.34
CA VAL A 212 7.71 -10.77 -9.44
C VAL A 212 8.35 -9.52 -10.03
N ARG A 213 9.60 -9.20 -9.67
CA ARG A 213 10.35 -8.07 -10.23
C ARG A 213 10.53 -8.21 -11.74
N LEU A 214 10.95 -9.38 -12.21
CA LEU A 214 11.14 -9.64 -13.64
C LEU A 214 9.82 -9.53 -14.41
N ALA A 215 8.71 -9.95 -13.80
CA ALA A 215 7.38 -9.78 -14.37
C ALA A 215 6.92 -8.30 -14.36
N ALA A 216 7.23 -7.55 -13.30
CA ALA A 216 6.91 -6.13 -13.17
C ALA A 216 7.70 -5.28 -14.19
N ASP A 217 8.98 -5.60 -14.41
CA ASP A 217 9.85 -4.91 -15.36
C ASP A 217 9.31 -4.98 -16.80
N GLN A 218 8.78 -6.14 -17.20
CA GLN A 218 8.10 -6.32 -18.50
C GLN A 218 6.86 -5.45 -18.68
N LEU A 219 6.31 -4.91 -17.58
CA LEU A 219 5.15 -4.04 -17.56
C LEU A 219 5.52 -2.56 -17.39
N GLY A 220 6.82 -2.22 -17.41
CA GLY A 220 7.30 -0.87 -17.14
C GLY A 220 7.16 -0.45 -15.67
N LEU A 221 7.05 -1.43 -14.76
CA LEU A 221 7.04 -1.20 -13.32
C LEU A 221 8.43 -1.44 -12.76
N ILE A 222 8.98 -0.41 -12.14
CA ILE A 222 10.27 -0.41 -11.48
C ILE A 222 10.08 -0.87 -10.03
N MET A 223 10.79 -1.93 -9.67
CA MET A 223 11.03 -2.33 -8.28
C MET A 223 12.52 -2.20 -8.00
N SER A 224 12.87 -1.64 -6.85
CA SER A 224 14.27 -1.58 -6.43
C SER A 224 14.84 -2.97 -6.17
N ASP A 225 16.17 -3.06 -6.23
CA ASP A 225 16.87 -4.31 -5.99
C ASP A 225 16.84 -4.65 -4.49
N SER A 226 15.78 -5.37 -4.08
CA SER A 226 15.51 -5.70 -2.67
C SER A 226 16.46 -6.77 -2.08
N THR A 227 17.45 -7.21 -2.86
CA THR A 227 18.35 -8.32 -2.50
C THR A 227 19.15 -8.04 -1.22
N GLU A 228 19.56 -6.79 -1.00
CA GLU A 228 20.38 -6.41 0.15
C GLU A 228 19.57 -6.35 1.47
N LEU A 229 18.30 -5.97 1.39
CA LEU A 229 17.40 -5.96 2.54
C LEU A 229 16.92 -7.36 2.89
N ILE A 230 16.77 -8.25 1.89
CA ILE A 230 16.38 -9.66 2.11
C ILE A 230 17.44 -10.42 2.95
N ALA A 231 18.71 -10.04 2.91
CA ALA A 231 19.79 -10.66 3.68
C ALA A 231 19.88 -10.26 5.18
N ARG A 232 19.16 -9.23 5.65
CA ARG A 232 19.36 -8.63 7.00
C ARG A 232 18.38 -9.10 8.10
N SER A 233 17.75 -10.27 7.96
CA SER A 233 16.67 -10.74 8.87
C SER A 233 17.03 -10.89 10.36
N ILE A 234 18.31 -10.91 10.74
CA ILE A 234 18.74 -11.21 12.12
C ILE A 234 18.61 -10.01 13.08
N SER A 235 18.78 -8.76 12.61
CA SER A 235 18.82 -7.58 13.50
C SER A 235 17.44 -7.12 13.98
N THR A 236 16.40 -7.23 13.14
CA THR A 236 15.05 -6.77 13.50
C THR A 236 14.45 -7.61 14.63
N LEU A 237 14.79 -8.90 14.68
CA LEU A 237 14.34 -9.83 15.71
C LEU A 237 14.96 -9.56 17.08
N ALA A 238 16.25 -9.22 17.14
CA ALA A 238 16.96 -8.94 18.39
C ALA A 238 16.39 -7.75 19.18
N LYS A 239 15.66 -6.83 18.51
CA LYS A 239 15.01 -5.69 19.19
C LYS A 239 13.65 -6.04 19.81
N ILE A 240 13.01 -7.13 19.39
CA ILE A 240 11.69 -7.54 19.88
C ILE A 240 11.85 -8.43 21.12
N THR A 241 12.78 -9.39 21.10
CA THR A 241 13.03 -10.29 22.24
C THR A 241 13.61 -9.60 23.48
N VAL A 242 14.22 -8.41 23.33
CA VAL A 242 14.80 -7.66 24.46
C VAL A 242 13.75 -6.81 25.21
N ARG A 243 12.50 -6.75 24.73
CA ARG A 243 11.42 -5.99 25.41
C ARG A 243 10.53 -6.84 26.34
N ASP A 244 10.77 -8.15 26.40
CA ASP A 244 10.04 -9.10 27.26
C ASP A 244 10.79 -9.45 28.56
N GLU A 245 11.88 -8.74 28.90
CA GLU A 245 12.59 -8.79 30.20
C GLU A 245 12.50 -7.43 30.93
#